data_AF-A0AA51UMS7-F1
#
_entry.id   AF-A0AA51UMS7-F1
#
_cell.length_a   1.000
_cell.length_b   1.000
_cell.length_c   1.000
_cell.angle_alpha   90.00
_cell.angle_beta   90.00
_cell.angle_gamma   90.00
#
_symmetry.space_group_name_H-M   'P 1'
#
loop_
_entity.id
_entity.type
_entity.pdbx_description
1 polymer ?
#
loop_
_entity_poly.entity_id
_entity_poly.type
_entity_poly.pdbx_seq_one_letter_code
_entity_poly.pdbx_strand_id
1 'polypeptide(L)'
;MGGFFGAISRFLIAGYFTSASGTLVVNVLGSILLGILMYSSEYLGIISPRTRLFFGIGFCGSLTTFSTFTVQTFQMQLAEAAFNILASLVLTLAGIFTGRALVIYLVRRREEAGI
;
A
#
# COMPACT_ATOMS: atom_id res chain seq x y z
N MET A 1 -7.37 -16.37 2.94
CA MET A 1 -7.33 -15.74 4.28
C MET A 1 -6.83 -14.30 4.21
N GLY A 2 -5.56 -14.02 3.88
CA GLY A 2 -5.07 -12.63 3.79
C GLY A 2 -5.90 -11.72 2.87
N GLY A 3 -6.29 -12.21 1.69
CA GLY A 3 -7.13 -11.45 0.76
C GLY A 3 -8.55 -11.16 1.25
N PHE A 4 -9.14 -12.05 2.07
CA PHE A 4 -10.45 -11.81 2.69
C PHE A 4 -10.40 -10.59 3.60
N PHE A 5 -9.40 -10.52 4.49
CA PHE A 5 -9.22 -9.37 5.37
C PHE A 5 -8.83 -8.10 4.60
N GLY A 6 -8.01 -8.22 3.55
CA GLY A 6 -7.64 -7.09 2.68
C GLY A 6 -8.85 -6.49 1.98
N ALA A 7 -9.71 -7.32 1.40
CA ALA A 7 -10.92 -6.87 0.71
C ALA A 7 -11.94 -6.22 1.66
N ILE A 8 -12.14 -6.78 2.86
CA ILE A 8 -13.00 -6.18 3.89
C ILE A 8 -12.43 -4.84 4.34
N SER A 9 -11.13 -4.76 4.61
CA SER A 9 -10.46 -3.51 4.99
C SER A 9 -10.62 -2.46 3.90
N ARG A 10 -10.45 -2.83 2.62
CA ARG A 10 -10.69 -1.94 1.48
C ARG A 10 -12.12 -1.41 1.47
N PHE A 11 -13.11 -2.29 1.61
CA PHE A 11 -14.52 -1.91 1.62
C PHE A 11 -14.83 -0.92 2.75
N LEU A 12 -14.36 -1.22 3.97
CA LEU A 12 -14.57 -0.35 5.12
C LEU A 12 -13.88 0.99 4.96
N ILE A 13 -12.57 1.00 4.63
CA ILE A 13 -11.78 2.23 4.51
C ILE A 13 -12.29 3.09 3.37
N ALA A 14 -12.43 2.53 2.15
CA ALA A 14 -12.87 3.30 0.99
C ALA A 14 -14.30 3.84 1.14
N GLY A 15 -15.15 3.17 1.94
CA GLY A 15 -16.52 3.60 2.22
C GLY A 15 -16.64 4.91 3.01
N TYR A 16 -15.59 5.36 3.70
CA TYR A 16 -15.58 6.65 4.41
C TYR A 16 -15.29 7.85 3.52
N PHE A 17 -14.92 7.63 2.25
CA PHE A 17 -14.45 8.66 1.34
C PHE A 17 -15.33 8.77 0.09
N THR A 18 -15.13 9.84 -0.67
CA THR A 18 -15.71 9.91 -2.03
C THR A 18 -15.04 8.86 -2.93
N SER A 19 -15.76 8.37 -3.94
CA SER A 19 -15.39 7.19 -4.73
C SER A 19 -13.89 7.11 -5.09
N ALA A 20 -13.33 8.14 -5.72
CA ALA A 20 -11.93 8.14 -6.16
C ALA A 20 -10.91 8.32 -5.02
N SER A 21 -11.23 9.17 -4.03
CA SER A 21 -10.34 9.42 -2.89
C SER A 21 -10.22 8.18 -1.99
N GLY A 22 -11.29 7.41 -1.83
CA GLY A 22 -11.26 6.12 -1.12
C GLY A 22 -10.31 5.12 -1.77
N THR A 23 -10.37 4.98 -3.11
CA THR A 23 -9.45 4.13 -3.87
C THR A 23 -7.99 4.59 -3.74
N LEU A 24 -7.75 5.90 -3.79
CA LEU A 24 -6.42 6.45 -3.60
C LEU A 24 -5.87 6.11 -2.20
N VAL A 25 -6.67 6.32 -1.15
CA VAL A 25 -6.26 6.05 0.25
C VAL A 25 -5.88 4.58 0.44
N VAL A 26 -6.73 3.63 0.02
CA VAL A 26 -6.43 2.20 0.20
C VAL A 26 -5.21 1.77 -0.61
N ASN A 27 -5.00 2.33 -1.81
CA ASN A 27 -3.83 2.07 -2.64
C ASN A 27 -2.55 2.60 -1.99
N VAL A 28 -2.55 3.83 -1.47
CA VAL A 28 -1.40 4.44 -0.80
C VAL A 28 -1.06 3.69 0.49
N LEU A 29 -2.06 3.40 1.33
CA LEU A 29 -1.86 2.63 2.56
C LEU A 29 -1.31 1.24 2.27
N GLY A 30 -1.87 0.55 1.26
CA GLY A 30 -1.38 -0.75 0.83
C GLY A 30 0.07 -0.71 0.32
N SER A 31 0.45 0.33 -0.43
CA SER A 31 1.83 0.52 -0.90
C SER A 31 2.81 0.79 0.25
N ILE A 32 2.43 1.60 1.24
CA ILE A 32 3.25 1.81 2.46
C ILE A 32 3.47 0.50 3.19
N LEU A 33 2.39 -0.24 3.47
CA LEU A 33 2.44 -1.52 4.17
C LEU A 33 3.28 -2.54 3.40
N LEU A 34 3.14 -2.59 2.07
CA LEU A 34 3.92 -3.47 1.22
C LEU A 34 5.41 -3.12 1.26
N GLY A 35 5.76 -1.83 1.25
CA GLY A 35 7.13 -1.36 1.45
C GLY A 35 7.71 -1.83 2.79
N ILE A 36 6.99 -1.59 3.89
CA ILE A 36 7.40 -2.05 5.23
C ILE A 36 7.62 -3.56 5.23
N LEU A 37 6.69 -4.33 4.68
CA LEU A 37 6.75 -5.80 4.68
C LEU A 37 7.94 -6.32 3.87
N MET A 38 8.13 -5.83 2.65
CA MET A 38 9.21 -6.29 1.77
C MET A 38 10.57 -5.97 2.35
N TYR A 39 10.77 -4.73 2.82
CA TYR A 39 12.07 -4.32 3.33
C TYR A 39 12.35 -4.82 4.75
N SER A 40 11.33 -5.06 5.57
CA SER A 40 11.54 -5.77 6.86
C SER A 40 11.93 -7.22 6.63
N SER A 41 11.38 -7.86 5.60
CA SER A 41 11.81 -9.20 5.19
C SER A 41 13.25 -9.22 4.71
N GLU A 42 13.69 -8.18 4.00
CA GLU A 42 15.03 -8.09 3.41
C GLU A 42 16.11 -7.70 4.44
N TYR A 43 15.89 -6.63 5.21
CA TYR A 43 16.92 -6.06 6.08
C TYR A 43 16.91 -6.58 7.51
N LEU A 44 15.73 -6.96 8.04
CA LEU A 44 15.61 -7.41 9.44
C LEU A 44 15.52 -8.94 9.54
N GLY A 45 15.19 -9.65 8.46
CA GLY A 45 15.03 -11.11 8.46
C GLY A 45 13.90 -11.65 9.35
N ILE A 46 13.09 -10.76 9.95
CA ILE A 46 12.05 -11.11 10.93
C ILE A 46 10.75 -11.63 10.29
N ILE A 47 10.60 -11.51 8.96
CA ILE A 47 9.38 -11.89 8.24
C ILE A 47 9.56 -13.25 7.56
N SER A 48 8.76 -14.23 7.99
CA SER A 48 8.74 -15.54 7.35
C SER A 48 8.15 -15.49 5.92
N PRO A 49 8.52 -16.42 5.02
CA PRO A 49 7.92 -16.50 3.69
C PRO A 49 6.38 -16.62 3.71
N ARG A 50 5.83 -17.37 4.68
CA ARG A 50 4.38 -17.50 4.86
C ARG A 50 3.72 -16.18 5.23
N THR A 51 4.33 -15.43 6.14
CA THR A 51 3.88 -14.08 6.53
C THR A 51 3.92 -13.13 5.33
N ARG A 52 4.98 -13.18 4.52
CA ARG A 52 5.11 -12.39 3.29
C ARG A 52 4.03 -12.70 2.26
N LEU A 53 3.71 -13.98 2.05
CA LEU A 53 2.61 -14.38 1.15
C LEU A 53 1.25 -13.93 1.69
N PHE A 54 0.99 -14.14 2.98
CA PHE A 54 -0.28 -13.77 3.60
C PHE A 54 -0.54 -12.26 3.55
N PHE A 55 0.44 -11.44 3.97
CA PHE A 55 0.26 -9.99 4.04
C PHE A 55 0.57 -9.29 2.73
N GLY A 56 1.58 -9.70 1.99
CA GLY A 56 1.97 -9.05 0.74
C GLY A 56 1.01 -9.37 -0.40
N ILE A 57 0.95 -10.64 -0.77
CA ILE A 57 0.09 -11.09 -1.89
C ILE A 57 -1.38 -11.09 -1.46
N GLY A 58 -1.68 -11.65 -0.28
CA GLY A 58 -3.05 -11.74 0.22
C GLY A 58 -3.62 -10.38 0.60
N PHE A 59 -3.20 -9.85 1.76
CA PHE A 59 -3.79 -8.65 2.35
C PHE A 59 -3.57 -7.39 1.50
N CYS A 60 -2.33 -6.98 1.25
CA CYS A 60 -2.02 -5.77 0.48
C CYS A 60 -2.54 -5.89 -0.96
N GLY A 61 -2.41 -7.07 -1.59
CA GLY A 61 -2.96 -7.32 -2.92
C GLY A 61 -4.48 -7.17 -3.02
N SER A 62 -5.23 -7.46 -1.95
CA SER A 62 -6.70 -7.29 -1.92
C SER A 62 -7.17 -5.97 -1.30
N LEU A 63 -6.31 -5.32 -0.50
CA LEU A 63 -6.52 -3.98 0.04
C LEU A 63 -6.38 -2.93 -1.08
N THR A 64 -5.39 -3.09 -1.94
CA THR A 64 -5.20 -2.24 -3.13
C THR A 64 -6.08 -2.71 -4.29
N THR A 65 -6.39 -1.81 -5.22
CA THR A 65 -7.19 -2.13 -6.40
C THR A 65 -6.83 -1.23 -7.58
N PHE A 66 -6.30 -1.84 -8.64
CA PHE A 66 -6.08 -1.15 -9.91
C PHE A 66 -7.36 -1.10 -10.75
N SER A 67 -8.18 -2.16 -10.74
CA SER A 67 -9.42 -2.23 -11.51
C SER A 67 -10.46 -1.18 -11.11
N THR A 68 -10.62 -0.92 -9.80
CA THR A 68 -11.54 0.14 -9.35
C THR A 68 -11.01 1.51 -9.75
N PHE A 69 -9.69 1.73 -9.61
CA PHE A 69 -9.03 2.97 -10.03
C PHE A 69 -9.22 3.24 -11.52
N THR A 70 -9.07 2.24 -12.40
CA THR A 70 -9.21 2.43 -13.84
C THR A 70 -10.65 2.73 -14.25
N VAL A 71 -11.64 2.02 -13.67
CA VAL A 71 -13.06 2.30 -13.94
C VAL A 71 -13.43 3.72 -13.51
N GLN A 72 -13.03 4.13 -12.31
CA GLN A 72 -13.29 5.49 -11.81
C GLN A 72 -12.62 6.54 -12.67
N THR A 73 -11.37 6.33 -13.06
CA THR A 73 -10.62 7.25 -13.92
C THR A 73 -11.24 7.36 -15.31
N PHE A 74 -11.69 6.25 -15.89
CA PHE A 74 -12.31 6.23 -17.21
C PHE A 74 -13.64 7.01 -17.26
N GLN A 75 -14.34 7.10 -16.13
CA GLN A 75 -15.60 7.84 -16.01
C GLN A 75 -15.41 9.35 -15.76
N MET A 76 -14.19 9.81 -15.54
CA MET A 76 -13.87 11.22 -15.27
C MET A 76 -13.67 12.04 -16.55
N GLN A 77 -13.78 13.36 -16.43
CA GLN A 77 -13.33 14.27 -17.49
C GLN A 77 -11.80 14.23 -17.63
N LEU A 78 -11.26 14.60 -18.80
CA LEU A 78 -9.84 14.46 -19.12
C LEU A 78 -8.89 15.07 -18.06
N ALA A 79 -9.19 16.29 -17.58
CA ALA A 79 -8.36 16.96 -16.60
C ALA A 79 -8.36 16.24 -15.24
N GLU A 80 -9.55 15.81 -14.77
CA GLU A 80 -9.71 15.06 -13.53
C GLU A 80 -9.09 13.67 -13.61
N ALA A 81 -9.26 12.99 -14.74
CA ALA A 81 -8.64 11.70 -15.02
C ALA A 81 -7.11 11.80 -14.98
N ALA A 82 -6.54 12.81 -15.66
CA ALA A 82 -5.10 13.06 -15.64
C ALA A 82 -4.59 13.34 -14.23
N PHE A 83 -5.30 14.16 -13.45
CA PHE A 83 -4.97 14.41 -12.05
C PHE A 83 -5.03 13.13 -11.21
N ASN A 84 -6.10 12.33 -11.34
CA ASN A 84 -6.27 11.09 -10.58
C ASN A 84 -5.17 10.06 -10.89
N ILE A 85 -4.77 9.94 -12.17
CA ILE A 85 -3.66 9.09 -12.60
C ILE A 85 -2.35 9.54 -11.95
N LEU A 86 -2.01 10.83 -12.10
CA LEU A 86 -0.77 11.38 -11.56
C LEU A 86 -0.73 11.27 -10.03
N ALA A 87 -1.80 11.66 -9.35
CA ALA A 87 -1.90 11.55 -7.89
C ALA A 87 -1.75 10.10 -7.43
N SER A 88 -2.45 9.16 -8.07
CA SER A 88 -2.36 7.74 -7.72
C SER A 88 -0.95 7.18 -7.91
N LEU A 89 -0.32 7.46 -9.05
CA LEU A 89 1.05 6.99 -9.30
C LEU A 89 2.06 7.61 -8.33
N VAL A 90 2.05 8.93 -8.19
CA VAL A 90 3.01 9.65 -7.34
C VAL A 90 2.84 9.24 -5.88
N LEU A 91 1.62 9.21 -5.35
CA LEU A 91 1.39 8.94 -3.94
C LEU A 91 1.61 7.46 -3.59
N THR A 92 1.29 6.52 -4.48
CA THR A 92 1.57 5.11 -4.22
C THR A 92 3.07 4.78 -4.29
N LEU A 93 3.80 5.40 -5.22
CA LEU A 93 5.27 5.34 -5.26
C LEU A 93 5.89 5.98 -4.03
N ALA A 94 5.46 7.18 -3.65
CA ALA A 94 5.89 7.83 -2.42
C ALA A 94 5.58 6.95 -1.20
N GLY A 95 4.44 6.27 -1.19
CA GLY A 95 4.03 5.34 -0.14
C GLY A 95 5.03 4.19 0.05
N ILE A 96 5.38 3.48 -1.03
CA ILE A 96 6.36 2.37 -0.92
C ILE A 96 7.74 2.87 -0.49
N PHE A 97 8.19 4.03 -0.99
CA PHE A 97 9.45 4.64 -0.54
C PHE A 97 9.41 5.05 0.93
N THR A 98 8.27 5.56 1.41
CA THR A 98 8.07 5.89 2.83
C THR A 98 8.15 4.65 3.70
N GLY A 99 7.49 3.56 3.29
CA GLY A 99 7.57 2.28 4.00
C GLY A 99 9.00 1.73 4.06
N ARG A 100 9.75 1.82 2.95
CA ARG A 100 11.18 1.46 2.90
C ARG A 100 12.02 2.32 3.85
N ALA A 101 11.87 3.64 3.77
CA ALA A 101 12.65 4.59 4.56
C ALA A 101 12.45 4.35 6.07
N LEU A 102 11.21 4.06 6.48
CA LEU A 102 10.90 3.70 7.87
C LEU A 102 11.67 2.46 8.32
N VAL A 103 11.72 1.40 7.51
CA VAL A 103 12.46 0.19 7.86
C VAL A 103 13.96 0.47 7.97
N ILE A 104 14.54 1.20 7.00
CA ILE A 104 15.96 1.56 7.03
C ILE A 104 16.28 2.38 8.28
N TYR A 105 15.41 3.32 8.65
CA TYR A 105 15.57 4.09 9.87
C TYR A 105 15.56 3.21 11.13
N LEU A 106 14.65 2.24 11.21
CA LEU A 106 14.59 1.28 12.32
C LEU A 106 15.81 0.37 12.39
N VAL A 107 16.34 -0.06 11.24
CA VAL A 107 17.58 -0.86 11.16
C VAL A 107 18.75 -0.07 11.73
N ARG A 108 18.97 1.16 11.24
CA ARG A 108 20.04 2.04 11.73
C ARG A 108 19.94 2.30 13.23
N ARG A 109 18.72 2.53 13.73
CA ARG A 109 18.49 2.70 15.18
C ARG A 109 18.80 1.46 16.01
N ARG A 110 18.61 0.25 15.47
CA ARG A 110 19.01 -0.98 16.17
C ARG A 110 20.53 -1.11 16.26
N GLU A 111 21.22 -0.82 15.16
CA GLU A 111 22.70 -0.80 15.12
C GLU A 111 23.28 0.20 16.12
N GLU A 112 22.72 1.42 16.18
CA GLU A 112 23.12 2.46 17.15
C GLU A 112 22.85 2.06 18.61
N ALA A 113 21.80 1.29 18.87
CA ALA A 113 21.45 0.79 20.20
C ALA A 113 22.27 -0.44 20.64
N GLY A 114 23.08 -1.01 19.75
CA GLY A 114 23.89 -2.20 20.03
C GLY A 114 23.08 -3.48 20.24
N ILE A 115 21.87 -3.56 19.66
CA ILE A 115 20.93 -4.70 19.77
C ILE A 115 20.83 -5.45 18.45
#